data_AF-A0A349QTR3-F1
#
_entry.id   AF-A0A349QTR3-F1
#
_cell.length_a   1.000
_cell.length_b   1.000
_cell.length_c   1.000
_cell.angle_alpha   90.00
_cell.angle_beta   90.00
_cell.angle_gamma   90.00
#
_symmetry.space_group_name_H-M   'P 1'
#
loop_
_entity.id
_entity.type
_entity.pdbx_description
1 polymer ?
#
loop_
_entity_poly.entity_id
_entity_poly.type
_entity_poly.pdbx_seq_one_letter_code
_entity_poly.pdbx_strand_id
1 'polypeptide(L)'
;MQKQKKQMIVLVILLILLILAYAGVHFYSKKQEEKESAKAEAEKIRATDMEVSDITQFSYVLDGTTLSFTKNGTEWTYDGDQSIDIDESALETLLKKAAAITATDEVTEYDNLADFGLDNPANTVTLKTDAGLTTIYIGSQNEITSEYYLKTGDSDTIYVVDSATATGFDKSIEDLTAKTDDTETETVEPSEAVEETETASVVPNDTETVETEETETK
;
A
#
# COMPACT_ATOMS: atom_id res chain seq x y z
N MET A 1 -11.61 43.58 -48.25
CA MET A 1 -11.55 43.48 -46.78
C MET A 1 -12.91 43.25 -46.09
N GLN A 2 -14.08 43.70 -46.60
CA GLN A 2 -15.36 43.50 -45.90
C GLN A 2 -15.92 42.06 -45.94
N LYS A 3 -15.64 41.26 -46.99
CA LYS A 3 -16.06 39.85 -47.08
C LYS A 3 -15.33 38.95 -46.07
N GLN A 4 -14.03 39.16 -45.88
CA GLN A 4 -13.21 38.45 -44.89
C GLN A 4 -13.65 38.74 -43.45
N LYS A 5 -14.01 40.00 -43.11
CA LYS A 5 -14.51 40.34 -41.78
C LYS A 5 -15.84 39.65 -41.44
N LYS A 6 -16.78 39.55 -42.39
CA LYS A 6 -18.04 38.81 -42.20
C LYS A 6 -17.81 37.30 -42.06
N GLN A 7 -16.91 36.73 -42.85
CA GLN A 7 -16.52 35.32 -42.72
C GLN A 7 -15.84 35.03 -41.36
N MET A 8 -15.01 35.96 -40.86
CA MET A 8 -14.37 35.82 -39.56
C MET A 8 -15.39 35.85 -38.40
N ILE A 9 -16.41 36.71 -38.48
CA ILE A 9 -17.49 36.77 -37.48
C ILE A 9 -18.30 35.46 -37.48
N VAL A 10 -18.65 34.94 -38.66
CA VAL A 10 -19.36 33.66 -38.78
C VAL A 10 -18.54 32.51 -38.21
N LEU A 11 -17.22 32.49 -38.45
CA LEU A 11 -16.32 31.47 -37.91
C LEU A 11 -16.24 31.54 -36.38
N VAL A 12 -16.15 32.73 -35.79
CA VAL A 12 -16.13 32.91 -34.33
C VAL A 12 -17.43 32.43 -33.68
N ILE A 13 -18.59 32.72 -34.28
CA ILE A 13 -19.89 32.22 -33.78
C ILE A 13 -19.94 30.69 -33.85
N LEU A 14 -19.46 30.11 -34.96
CA LEU A 14 -19.40 28.65 -35.12
C LEU A 14 -18.44 28.01 -34.10
N LEU A 15 -17.30 28.65 -33.82
CA LEU A 15 -16.35 28.22 -32.80
C LEU A 15 -17.00 28.22 -31.40
N ILE A 16 -17.73 29.28 -31.03
CA ILE A 16 -18.42 29.38 -29.75
C ILE A 16 -19.48 28.28 -29.62
N LEU A 17 -20.26 28.02 -30.68
CA LEU A 17 -21.23 26.92 -30.70
C LEU A 17 -20.55 25.56 -30.53
N LEU A 18 -19.40 25.33 -31.15
CA LEU A 18 -18.63 24.10 -30.97
C LEU A 18 -18.10 23.95 -29.53
N ILE A 19 -17.62 25.04 -28.91
CA ILE A 19 -17.16 25.01 -27.52
C ILE A 19 -18.31 24.70 -26.56
N LEU A 20 -19.49 25.30 -26.76
CA LEU A 20 -20.67 25.02 -25.95
C LEU A 20 -21.19 23.60 -26.14
N ALA A 21 -21.20 23.08 -27.37
CA ALA A 21 -21.55 21.70 -27.64
C ALA A 21 -20.57 20.73 -26.98
N TYR A 22 -19.25 20.99 -27.08
CA TYR A 22 -18.22 20.20 -26.42
C TYR A 22 -18.36 20.22 -24.90
N ALA A 23 -18.53 21.40 -24.29
CA ALA A 23 -18.72 21.54 -22.85
C ALA A 23 -20.00 20.83 -22.36
N GLY A 24 -21.09 20.91 -23.14
CA GLY A 24 -22.34 20.20 -22.85
C GLY A 24 -22.17 18.68 -22.87
N VAL A 25 -21.48 18.14 -23.87
CA VAL A 25 -21.16 16.70 -23.95
C VAL A 25 -20.24 16.29 -22.80
N HIS A 26 -19.16 17.04 -22.53
CA HIS A 26 -18.23 16.73 -21.45
C HIS A 26 -18.90 16.76 -20.07
N PHE A 27 -19.78 17.73 -19.81
CA PHE A 27 -20.52 17.82 -18.56
C PHE A 27 -21.56 16.70 -18.42
N TYR A 28 -22.26 16.36 -19.50
CA TYR A 28 -23.22 15.27 -19.51
C TYR A 28 -22.55 13.90 -19.32
N SER A 29 -21.43 13.66 -20.02
CA SER A 29 -20.63 12.44 -19.87
C SER A 29 -20.09 12.29 -18.45
N LYS A 30 -19.51 13.34 -17.85
CA LYS A 30 -19.02 13.28 -16.46
C LYS A 30 -20.15 12.99 -15.46
N LYS A 31 -21.31 13.64 -15.64
CA LYS A 31 -22.48 13.41 -14.76
C LYS A 31 -23.09 12.02 -14.95
N GLN A 32 -23.04 11.47 -16.16
CA GLN A 32 -23.50 10.11 -16.43
C GLN A 32 -22.55 9.08 -15.83
N GLU A 33 -21.25 9.29 -15.94
CA GLU A 33 -20.22 8.47 -15.31
C GLU A 33 -20.34 8.48 -13.78
N GLU A 34 -20.55 9.65 -13.17
CA GLU A 34 -20.84 9.76 -11.73
C GLU A 34 -22.11 9.00 -11.33
N LYS A 35 -23.17 9.08 -12.14
CA LYS A 35 -24.44 8.39 -11.86
C LYS A 35 -24.32 6.87 -12.02
N GLU A 36 -23.64 6.40 -13.06
CA GLU A 36 -23.40 4.98 -13.31
C GLU A 36 -22.47 4.39 -12.24
N SER A 37 -21.41 5.10 -11.87
CA SER A 37 -20.52 4.74 -10.76
C SER A 37 -21.26 4.66 -9.43
N ALA A 38 -22.04 5.69 -9.07
CA ALA A 38 -22.83 5.68 -7.83
C ALA A 38 -23.87 4.56 -7.81
N LYS A 39 -24.49 4.25 -8.97
CA LYS A 39 -25.42 3.12 -9.08
C LYS A 39 -24.69 1.79 -8.89
N ALA A 40 -23.55 1.59 -9.55
CA ALA A 40 -22.74 0.39 -9.41
C ALA A 40 -22.28 0.20 -7.96
N GLU A 41 -21.88 1.28 -7.27
CA GLU A 41 -21.48 1.25 -5.86
C GLU A 41 -22.60 0.85 -4.91
N ALA A 42 -23.85 1.23 -5.23
CA ALA A 42 -25.03 0.92 -4.43
C ALA A 42 -25.56 -0.51 -4.66
N GLU A 43 -25.21 -1.15 -5.78
CA GLU A 43 -25.57 -2.54 -6.08
C GLU A 43 -24.55 -3.54 -5.49
N LYS A 44 -23.43 -3.08 -4.92
CA LYS A 44 -22.43 -3.95 -4.30
C LYS A 44 -22.97 -4.56 -3.00
N ILE A 45 -22.74 -5.85 -2.84
CA ILE A 45 -22.95 -6.56 -1.58
C ILE A 45 -21.78 -6.21 -0.66
N ARG A 46 -22.05 -5.69 0.54
CA ARG A 46 -21.01 -5.29 1.51
C ARG A 46 -20.99 -6.24 2.69
N ALA A 47 -19.84 -6.87 2.92
CA ALA A 47 -19.60 -7.70 4.11
C ALA A 47 -19.06 -6.86 5.28
N THR A 48 -18.33 -5.78 4.96
CA THR A 48 -17.93 -4.73 5.90
C THR A 48 -18.06 -3.36 5.25
N ASP A 49 -18.41 -2.36 6.06
CA ASP A 49 -18.52 -0.96 5.64
C ASP A 49 -18.23 -0.07 6.86
N MET A 50 -16.98 0.38 6.99
CA MET A 50 -16.55 1.27 8.07
C MET A 50 -15.47 2.23 7.59
N GLU A 51 -15.34 3.35 8.31
CA GLU A 51 -14.31 4.34 8.04
C GLU A 51 -12.97 3.90 8.62
N VAL A 52 -11.92 3.94 7.80
CA VAL A 52 -10.58 3.51 8.21
C VAL A 52 -10.02 4.37 9.35
N SER A 53 -10.39 5.65 9.38
CA SER A 53 -10.00 6.59 10.44
C SER A 53 -10.44 6.15 11.83
N ASP A 54 -11.55 5.40 11.91
CA ASP A 54 -12.20 5.03 13.16
C ASP A 54 -11.61 3.74 13.75
N ILE A 55 -10.76 3.05 12.99
CA ILE A 55 -10.09 1.83 13.44
C ILE A 55 -8.95 2.18 14.39
N THR A 56 -9.00 1.59 15.58
CA THR A 56 -8.05 1.79 16.68
C THR A 56 -7.21 0.55 16.98
N GLN A 57 -7.72 -0.64 16.65
CA GLN A 57 -6.98 -1.89 16.70
C GLN A 57 -7.28 -2.75 15.48
N PHE A 58 -6.26 -3.45 14.99
CA PHE A 58 -6.34 -4.34 13.86
C PHE A 58 -5.53 -5.59 14.14
N SER A 59 -6.04 -6.76 13.79
CA SER A 59 -5.26 -8.00 13.88
C SER A 59 -5.65 -8.97 12.80
N TYR A 60 -4.74 -9.88 12.47
CA TYR A 60 -5.04 -11.03 11.61
C TYR A 60 -4.18 -12.23 12.00
N VAL A 61 -4.57 -13.43 11.55
CA VAL A 61 -3.84 -14.67 11.81
C VAL A 61 -2.96 -15.00 10.60
N LEU A 62 -1.68 -15.27 10.86
CA LEU A 62 -0.73 -15.77 9.89
C LEU A 62 -0.05 -17.01 10.46
N ASP A 63 -0.13 -18.14 9.76
CA ASP A 63 0.47 -19.43 10.18
C ASP A 63 0.16 -19.82 11.65
N GLY A 64 -1.06 -19.53 12.09
CA GLY A 64 -1.52 -19.80 13.45
C GLY A 64 -1.05 -18.80 14.52
N THR A 65 -0.29 -17.78 14.13
CA THR A 65 0.13 -16.67 15.00
C THR A 65 -0.73 -15.44 14.74
N THR A 66 -1.21 -14.78 15.78
CA THR A 66 -1.95 -13.52 15.65
C THR A 66 -0.99 -12.34 15.61
N LEU A 67 -0.98 -11.60 14.51
CA LEU A 67 -0.31 -10.30 14.43
C LEU A 67 -1.33 -9.22 14.81
N SER A 68 -1.01 -8.41 15.82
CA SER A 68 -1.92 -7.39 16.37
C SER A 68 -1.26 -6.03 16.37
N PHE A 69 -2.02 -5.02 15.99
CA PHE A 69 -1.59 -3.65 15.85
C PHE A 69 -2.55 -2.74 16.61
N THR A 70 -1.99 -1.77 17.32
CA THR A 70 -2.75 -0.76 18.06
C THR A 70 -2.32 0.65 17.62
N LYS A 71 -3.31 1.50 17.41
CA LYS A 71 -3.10 2.91 17.07
C LYS A 71 -2.84 3.73 18.33
N ASN A 72 -1.64 4.29 18.45
CA ASN A 72 -1.21 5.13 19.55
C ASN A 72 -1.16 6.60 19.08
N GLY A 73 -2.28 7.31 19.23
CA GLY A 73 -2.41 8.67 18.71
C GLY A 73 -2.51 8.66 17.18
N THR A 74 -1.44 9.04 16.50
CA THR A 74 -1.37 9.04 15.03
C THR A 74 -0.67 7.83 14.45
N GLU A 75 0.19 7.17 15.24
CA GLU A 75 1.10 6.12 14.77
C GLU A 75 0.56 4.74 15.12
N TRP A 76 0.86 3.75 14.28
CA TRP A 76 0.55 2.34 14.54
C TRP A 76 1.75 1.60 15.12
N THR A 77 1.51 0.81 16.16
CA THR A 77 2.54 -0.05 16.76
C THR A 77 2.15 -1.51 16.65
N TYR A 78 3.12 -2.38 16.43
CA TYR A 78 2.94 -3.83 16.57
C TYR A 78 2.97 -4.24 18.05
N ASP A 79 1.93 -4.93 18.49
CA ASP A 79 1.75 -5.30 19.90
C ASP A 79 2.77 -6.37 20.35
N GLY A 80 3.30 -7.16 19.41
CA GLY A 80 4.30 -8.19 19.71
C GLY A 80 5.72 -7.66 19.95
N ASP A 81 6.07 -6.53 19.33
CA ASP A 81 7.34 -5.84 19.51
C ASP A 81 7.22 -4.35 19.11
N GLN A 82 7.24 -3.47 20.10
CA GLN A 82 7.12 -2.02 19.90
C GLN A 82 8.41 -1.35 19.39
N SER A 83 9.52 -2.09 19.26
CA SER A 83 10.75 -1.57 18.67
C SER A 83 10.74 -1.61 17.14
N ILE A 84 9.79 -2.33 16.55
CA ILE A 84 9.59 -2.40 15.11
C ILE A 84 8.86 -1.16 14.65
N ASP A 85 9.49 -0.41 13.75
CA ASP A 85 8.85 0.69 13.03
C ASP A 85 7.95 0.13 11.92
N ILE A 86 6.69 0.56 11.88
CA ILE A 86 5.67 -0.01 10.99
C ILE A 86 5.60 0.83 9.72
N ASP A 87 5.59 0.15 8.56
CA ASP A 87 5.20 0.78 7.31
C ASP A 87 3.70 1.11 7.34
N GLU A 88 3.40 2.34 7.74
CA GLU A 88 2.02 2.82 7.83
C GLU A 88 1.27 2.72 6.50
N SER A 89 1.95 2.86 5.36
CA SER A 89 1.32 2.77 4.04
C SER A 89 0.90 1.33 3.72
N ALA A 90 1.74 0.36 4.07
CA ALA A 90 1.43 -1.05 3.95
C ALA A 90 0.27 -1.45 4.88
N LEU A 91 0.30 -1.03 6.14
CA LEU A 91 -0.77 -1.31 7.11
C LEU A 91 -2.09 -0.65 6.70
N GLU A 92 -2.06 0.61 6.27
CA GLU A 92 -3.23 1.34 5.77
C GLU A 92 -3.90 0.64 4.59
N THR A 93 -3.12 -0.03 3.73
CA THR A 93 -3.66 -0.84 2.63
C THR A 93 -4.46 -2.03 3.15
N LEU A 94 -3.97 -2.69 4.20
CA LEU A 94 -4.70 -3.80 4.85
C LEU A 94 -5.97 -3.30 5.55
N LEU A 95 -5.88 -2.16 6.26
CA LEU A 95 -7.03 -1.55 6.92
C LEU A 95 -8.15 -1.22 5.91
N LYS A 96 -7.80 -0.57 4.79
CA LYS A 96 -8.75 -0.27 3.71
C LYS A 96 -9.43 -1.52 3.16
N LYS A 97 -8.66 -2.59 2.97
CA LYS A 97 -9.19 -3.88 2.49
C LYS A 97 -10.18 -4.47 3.49
N ALA A 98 -9.87 -4.46 4.78
CA ALA A 98 -10.73 -5.03 5.82
C ALA A 98 -11.98 -4.18 6.11
N ALA A 99 -11.85 -2.85 5.99
CA ALA A 99 -12.90 -1.90 6.33
C ALA A 99 -14.06 -1.89 5.31
N ALA A 100 -13.78 -2.18 4.04
CA ALA A 100 -14.73 -2.06 2.93
C ALA A 100 -14.74 -3.33 2.05
N ILE A 101 -15.01 -4.48 2.65
CA ILE A 101 -15.10 -5.76 1.93
C ILE A 101 -16.41 -5.82 1.14
N THR A 102 -16.30 -6.10 -0.14
CA THR A 102 -17.43 -6.35 -1.04
C THR A 102 -17.48 -7.81 -1.46
N ALA A 103 -18.68 -8.37 -1.53
CA ALA A 103 -18.93 -9.75 -1.91
C ALA A 103 -19.47 -9.85 -3.33
N THR A 104 -19.20 -10.98 -3.99
CA THR A 104 -19.78 -11.35 -5.28
C THR A 104 -21.14 -12.03 -5.13
N ASP A 105 -21.37 -12.70 -4.00
CA ASP A 105 -22.64 -13.38 -3.70
C ASP A 105 -22.87 -13.56 -2.18
N GLU A 106 -24.07 -13.97 -1.80
CA GLU A 106 -24.47 -14.31 -0.43
C GLU A 106 -25.09 -15.71 -0.35
N VAL A 107 -24.74 -16.45 0.71
CA VAL A 107 -25.35 -17.71 1.09
C VAL A 107 -26.03 -17.53 2.44
N THR A 108 -27.36 -17.58 2.45
CA THR A 108 -28.21 -17.36 3.64
C THR A 108 -28.89 -18.64 4.14
N GLU A 109 -28.89 -19.70 3.33
CA GLU A 109 -29.43 -21.00 3.66
C GLU A 109 -28.32 -22.05 3.62
N TYR A 110 -27.96 -22.57 4.80
CA TYR A 110 -26.97 -23.63 4.95
C TYR A 110 -27.25 -24.46 6.20
N ASP A 111 -26.79 -25.71 6.19
CA ASP A 111 -26.94 -26.63 7.32
C ASP A 111 -25.83 -26.45 8.36
N ASN A 112 -24.56 -26.32 7.91
CA ASN A 112 -23.40 -26.25 8.80
C ASN A 112 -22.31 -25.31 8.26
N LEU A 113 -21.62 -24.59 9.15
CA LEU A 113 -20.50 -23.71 8.82
C LEU A 113 -19.23 -24.47 8.38
N ALA A 114 -19.08 -25.72 8.80
CA ALA A 114 -17.94 -26.57 8.45
C ALA A 114 -17.83 -26.82 6.94
N ASP A 115 -18.96 -26.86 6.22
CA ASP A 115 -18.99 -27.05 4.77
C ASP A 115 -18.32 -25.88 4.02
N PHE A 116 -18.18 -24.74 4.69
CA PHE A 116 -17.55 -23.52 4.19
C PHE A 116 -16.20 -23.25 4.87
N GLY A 117 -15.73 -24.13 5.75
CA GLY A 117 -14.53 -23.94 6.56
C GLY A 117 -14.61 -22.77 7.54
N LEU A 118 -15.81 -22.39 7.98
CA LEU A 118 -16.04 -21.27 8.90
C LEU A 118 -16.13 -21.70 10.37
N ASP A 119 -16.12 -23.01 10.66
CA ASP A 119 -15.97 -23.55 12.01
C ASP A 119 -14.51 -23.49 12.50
N ASN A 120 -13.57 -23.70 11.58
CA ASN A 120 -12.12 -23.57 11.74
C ASN A 120 -11.59 -22.67 10.61
N PRO A 121 -11.78 -21.34 10.72
CA PRO A 121 -11.43 -20.41 9.65
C PRO A 121 -9.94 -20.44 9.33
N ALA A 122 -9.62 -20.34 8.04
CA ALA A 122 -8.24 -20.29 7.55
C ALA A 122 -7.53 -19.01 8.00
N ASN A 123 -8.27 -17.91 8.13
CA ASN A 123 -7.78 -16.67 8.71
C ASN A 123 -8.90 -15.98 9.51
N THR A 124 -8.53 -15.27 10.57
CA THR A 124 -9.44 -14.43 11.35
C THR A 124 -8.86 -13.03 11.41
N VAL A 125 -9.58 -12.06 10.84
CA VAL A 125 -9.22 -10.65 10.85
C VAL A 125 -10.12 -9.91 11.83
N THR A 126 -9.57 -9.02 12.64
CA THR A 126 -10.33 -8.28 13.65
C THR A 126 -10.08 -6.79 13.50
N LEU A 127 -11.15 -6.01 13.57
CA LEU A 127 -11.14 -4.55 13.53
C LEU A 127 -11.85 -4.04 14.78
N LYS A 128 -11.24 -3.09 15.49
CA LYS A 128 -11.88 -2.43 16.61
C LYS A 128 -12.04 -0.95 16.33
N THR A 129 -13.25 -0.46 16.56
CA THR A 129 -13.60 0.96 16.55
C THR A 129 -14.24 1.34 17.87
N ASP A 130 -14.59 2.61 18.03
CA ASP A 130 -15.37 3.08 19.19
C ASP A 130 -16.77 2.46 19.25
N ALA A 131 -17.32 2.00 18.11
CA ALA A 131 -18.61 1.35 18.04
C ALA A 131 -18.56 -0.11 18.53
N GLY A 132 -17.39 -0.76 18.43
CA GLY A 132 -17.22 -2.14 18.90
C GLY A 132 -16.15 -2.92 18.14
N LEU A 133 -16.19 -4.24 18.33
CA LEU A 133 -15.28 -5.19 17.71
C LEU A 133 -16.00 -5.89 16.54
N THR A 134 -15.40 -5.82 15.36
CA THR A 134 -15.83 -6.56 14.17
C THR A 134 -14.82 -7.66 13.90
N THR A 135 -15.28 -8.91 13.87
CA THR A 135 -14.44 -10.07 13.50
C THR A 135 -14.86 -10.56 12.12
N ILE A 136 -13.90 -10.89 11.27
CA ILE A 136 -14.09 -11.37 9.92
C ILE A 136 -13.43 -12.75 9.86
N TYR A 137 -14.23 -13.76 9.58
CA TYR A 137 -13.80 -15.14 9.44
C TYR A 137 -13.67 -15.47 7.97
N ILE A 138 -12.48 -15.88 7.55
CA ILE A 138 -12.19 -16.30 6.18
C ILE A 138 -12.15 -17.82 6.18
N GLY A 139 -13.09 -18.43 5.47
CA GLY A 139 -13.26 -19.87 5.36
C GLY A 139 -12.46 -20.48 4.21
N SER A 140 -12.94 -21.62 3.72
CA SER A 140 -12.32 -22.37 2.64
C SER A 140 -12.53 -21.71 1.27
N GLN A 141 -11.60 -22.01 0.37
CA GLN A 141 -11.74 -21.70 -1.05
C GLN A 141 -12.74 -22.67 -1.70
N ASN A 142 -13.62 -22.14 -2.54
CA ASN A 142 -14.41 -22.93 -3.48
C ASN A 142 -13.51 -23.37 -4.64
N GLU A 143 -13.28 -24.68 -4.79
CA GLU A 143 -12.38 -25.21 -5.83
C GLU A 143 -12.87 -24.98 -7.27
N ILE A 144 -14.16 -24.71 -7.47
CA ILE A 144 -14.74 -24.49 -8.80
C ILE A 144 -14.60 -23.02 -9.21
N THR A 145 -14.96 -22.08 -8.32
CA THR A 145 -14.93 -20.64 -8.64
C THR A 145 -13.64 -19.96 -8.25
N SER A 146 -12.80 -20.61 -7.43
CA SER A 146 -11.60 -20.03 -6.79
C SER A 146 -11.89 -18.86 -5.85
N GLU A 147 -13.16 -18.62 -5.50
CA GLU A 147 -13.60 -17.65 -4.51
C GLU A 147 -13.55 -18.24 -3.10
N TYR A 148 -13.71 -17.39 -2.08
CA TYR A 148 -13.65 -17.79 -0.68
C TYR A 148 -14.94 -17.46 0.04
N TYR A 149 -15.25 -18.26 1.05
CA TYR A 149 -16.34 -17.96 1.95
C TYR A 149 -15.86 -17.06 3.09
N LEU A 150 -16.71 -16.10 3.48
CA LEU A 150 -16.41 -15.13 4.51
C LEU A 150 -17.63 -14.93 5.40
N LYS A 151 -17.43 -14.72 6.69
CA LYS A 151 -18.50 -14.38 7.64
C LYS A 151 -18.06 -13.23 8.55
N THR A 152 -18.93 -12.26 8.77
CA THR A 152 -18.66 -11.12 9.66
C THR A 152 -19.39 -11.30 10.99
N GLY A 153 -18.63 -11.39 12.08
CA GLY A 153 -19.11 -11.53 13.45
C GLY A 153 -20.13 -12.66 13.58
N ASP A 154 -21.25 -12.35 14.23
CA ASP A 154 -22.36 -13.29 14.44
C ASP A 154 -23.42 -13.23 13.31
N SER A 155 -23.16 -12.55 12.18
CA SER A 155 -24.10 -12.50 11.05
C SER A 155 -24.46 -13.89 10.54
N ASP A 156 -25.73 -14.17 10.31
CA ASP A 156 -26.17 -15.45 9.73
C ASP A 156 -25.80 -15.56 8.24
N THR A 157 -25.37 -14.48 7.58
CA THR A 157 -24.98 -14.48 6.17
C THR A 157 -23.54 -14.92 5.97
N ILE A 158 -23.32 -15.85 5.04
CA ILE A 158 -22.01 -16.15 4.48
C ILE A 158 -21.87 -15.37 3.18
N TYR A 159 -20.76 -14.66 3.04
CA TYR A 159 -20.40 -13.91 1.84
C TYR A 159 -19.46 -14.74 0.98
N VAL A 160 -19.60 -14.63 -0.34
CA VAL A 160 -18.61 -15.13 -1.30
C VAL A 160 -17.76 -13.96 -1.76
N VAL A 161 -16.44 -14.07 -1.62
CA VAL A 161 -15.49 -13.00 -1.96
C VAL A 161 -14.41 -13.52 -2.89
N ASP A 162 -13.84 -12.62 -3.69
CA ASP A 162 -12.74 -12.96 -4.59
C ASP A 162 -11.47 -13.35 -3.80
N SER A 163 -10.58 -14.09 -4.47
CA SER A 163 -9.33 -14.56 -3.86
C SER A 163 -8.45 -13.42 -3.36
N ALA A 164 -8.37 -12.28 -4.05
CA ALA A 164 -7.48 -11.19 -3.63
C ALA A 164 -7.98 -10.54 -2.34
N THR A 165 -9.29 -10.48 -2.13
CA THR A 165 -9.92 -10.05 -0.88
C THR A 165 -9.58 -11.00 0.26
N ALA A 166 -9.74 -12.31 0.07
CA ALA A 166 -9.50 -13.30 1.12
C ALA A 166 -8.01 -13.48 1.50
N THR A 167 -7.11 -13.53 0.52
CA THR A 167 -5.68 -13.79 0.76
C THR A 167 -4.86 -12.52 0.97
N GLY A 168 -5.51 -11.35 0.97
CA GLY A 168 -4.82 -10.06 1.09
C GLY A 168 -4.18 -9.81 2.47
N PHE A 169 -4.52 -10.61 3.47
CA PHE A 169 -4.02 -10.52 4.84
C PHE A 169 -2.86 -11.48 5.13
N ASP A 170 -2.32 -12.12 4.11
CA ASP A 170 -1.11 -12.95 4.20
C ASP A 170 0.14 -12.06 4.14
N LYS A 171 0.38 -11.33 5.24
CA LYS A 171 1.51 -10.40 5.39
C LYS A 171 2.29 -10.71 6.66
N SER A 172 3.58 -10.94 6.49
CA SER A 172 4.49 -11.11 7.62
C SER A 172 4.74 -9.77 8.32
N ILE A 173 5.31 -9.80 9.54
CA ILE A 173 5.69 -8.57 10.22
C ILE A 173 6.82 -7.86 9.46
N GLU A 174 7.69 -8.62 8.79
CA GLU A 174 8.76 -8.10 7.95
C GLU A 174 8.22 -7.34 6.73
N ASP A 175 7.11 -7.79 6.14
CA ASP A 175 6.43 -7.07 5.05
C ASP A 175 5.81 -5.74 5.50
N LEU A 176 5.51 -5.62 6.79
CA LEU A 176 4.91 -4.45 7.42
C LEU A 176 5.93 -3.60 8.18
N THR A 177 7.21 -3.94 8.13
CA THR A 177 8.27 -3.16 8.76
C THR A 177 8.75 -2.08 7.80
N ALA A 178 8.89 -0.84 8.30
CA ALA A 178 9.42 0.27 7.53
C ALA A 178 10.84 -0.04 7.03
N LYS A 179 11.06 0.15 5.73
CA LYS A 179 12.39 -0.02 5.15
C LYS A 179 13.18 1.26 5.35
N THR A 180 14.36 1.15 5.95
CA THR A 180 15.34 2.23 5.93
C THR A 180 15.85 2.39 4.50
N ASP A 181 15.52 3.50 3.84
CA ASP A 181 16.23 3.93 2.65
C ASP A 181 17.67 4.22 3.08
N ASP A 182 18.55 3.22 2.95
CA ASP A 182 20.00 3.42 2.95
C ASP A 182 20.36 4.20 1.68
N THR A 183 20.05 5.50 1.68
CA THR A 183 20.71 6.43 0.78
C THR A 183 22.15 6.53 1.29
N GLU A 184 23.00 5.61 0.84
CA GLU A 184 24.44 5.81 0.84
C GLU A 184 24.70 7.14 0.15
N THR A 185 24.97 8.16 0.96
CA THR A 185 25.58 9.39 0.49
C THR A 185 26.99 8.99 0.09
N GLU A 186 27.17 8.62 -1.19
CA GLU A 186 28.49 8.51 -1.80
C GLU A 186 29.20 9.84 -1.55
N THR A 187 30.10 9.78 -0.57
CA THR A 187 31.00 10.87 -0.25
C THR A 187 31.99 10.88 -1.41
N VAL A 188 31.70 11.68 -2.43
CA VAL A 188 32.67 11.98 -3.49
C VAL A 188 33.85 12.69 -2.86
N GLU A 189 34.86 11.92 -2.47
CA GLU A 189 36.18 12.46 -2.15
C GLU A 189 36.71 13.20 -3.39
N PRO A 190 37.15 14.47 -3.26
CA PRO A 190 37.80 15.15 -4.37
C PRO A 190 39.18 14.50 -4.57
N SER A 191 39.32 13.72 -5.62
CA SER A 191 40.59 13.25 -6.13
C SER A 191 41.47 14.45 -6.51
N GLU A 192 42.46 14.76 -5.66
CA GLU A 192 43.60 15.59 -6.02
C GLU A 192 44.40 14.88 -7.11
N ALA A 193 44.30 15.37 -8.35
CA ALA A 193 45.22 15.02 -9.40
C ALA A 193 46.51 15.84 -9.22
N VAL A 194 47.55 15.20 -8.66
CA VAL A 194 48.93 15.65 -8.78
C VAL A 194 49.64 14.69 -9.71
N GLU A 195 49.87 15.12 -10.95
CA GLU A 195 50.72 14.43 -11.92
C GLU A 195 52.05 15.21 -12.01
N GLU A 196 53.12 14.67 -11.42
CA GLU A 196 54.51 15.08 -11.72
C GLU A 196 54.89 14.50 -13.10
N THR A 197 55.61 15.17 -14.00
CA THR A 197 57.08 15.32 -13.96
C THR A 197 57.54 15.98 -15.29
N GLU A 198 58.49 16.92 -15.23
CA GLU A 198 59.73 16.93 -16.05
C GLU A 198 60.48 18.27 -15.88
N THR A 199 61.68 18.24 -15.30
CA THR A 199 62.97 18.48 -16.00
C THR A 199 64.13 18.73 -15.01
N ALA A 200 65.15 17.86 -15.14
CA ALA A 200 66.60 18.01 -14.96
C ALA A 200 67.18 19.10 -14.03
N SER A 201 68.12 18.69 -13.14
CA SER A 201 69.58 18.93 -13.30
C SER A 201 70.39 18.75 -11.99
N VAL A 202 71.42 17.87 -12.07
CA VAL A 202 72.77 17.93 -11.46
C VAL A 202 73.05 17.49 -10.00
N VAL A 203 73.62 16.28 -9.88
CA VAL A 203 74.91 15.79 -9.25
C VAL A 203 75.50 16.48 -7.96
N PRO A 204 76.42 15.83 -7.20
CA PRO A 204 76.31 14.80 -6.13
C PRO A 204 76.99 15.27 -4.79
N ASN A 205 77.47 14.32 -3.96
CA ASN A 205 78.23 14.39 -2.67
C ASN A 205 77.32 14.33 -1.44
N ASP A 206 77.61 13.58 -0.36
CA ASP A 206 78.79 12.88 0.19
C ASP A 206 78.21 11.95 1.30
N THR A 207 78.58 10.66 1.42
CA THR A 207 79.66 10.10 2.28
C THR A 207 79.22 9.69 3.71
N GLU A 208 79.66 8.48 4.10
CA GLU A 208 79.77 7.85 5.46
C GLU A 208 78.47 7.39 6.19
N THR A 209 78.24 6.08 6.45
CA THR A 209 78.74 5.22 7.57
C THR A 209 78.38 5.79 8.97
N VAL A 210 77.91 5.08 10.01
CA VAL A 210 77.98 3.66 10.43
C VAL A 210 77.10 3.49 11.71
N GLU A 211 76.71 2.24 12.00
CA GLU A 211 76.38 1.60 13.32
C GLU A 211 75.38 2.25 14.33
N THR A 212 74.23 1.60 14.56
CA THR A 212 73.87 0.71 15.70
C THR A 212 73.80 1.36 17.09
N GLU A 213 72.62 1.33 17.70
CA GLU A 213 72.49 0.98 19.12
C GLU A 213 71.20 0.19 19.36
N GLU A 214 71.34 -0.93 20.08
CA GLU A 214 70.29 -1.77 20.62
C GLU A 214 69.62 -1.09 21.83
N THR A 215 68.38 -1.48 22.16
CA THR A 215 68.05 -1.84 23.54
C THR A 215 66.76 -2.66 23.62
N GLU A 216 66.88 -3.75 24.37
CA GLU A 216 65.90 -4.78 24.70
C GLU A 216 64.68 -4.26 25.47
N THR A 217 63.56 -4.98 25.34
CA THR A 217 62.74 -5.35 26.51
C THR A 217 62.03 -6.67 26.26
N LYS A 218 62.54 -7.77 26.82
CA LYS A 218 61.76 -8.75 27.63
C LYS A 218 62.65 -9.86 28.19
#